data_AF-E1KPL3-F1
#
_entry.id   AF-E1KPL3-F1
#
_cell.length_a   1.000
_cell.length_b   1.000
_cell.length_c   1.000
_cell.angle_alpha   90.00
_cell.angle_beta   90.00
_cell.angle_gamma   90.00
#
_symmetry.space_group_name_H-M   'P 1'
#
loop_
_entity.id
_entity.type
_entity.pdbx_description
1 polymer ?
#
loop_
_entity_poly.entity_id
_entity_poly.type
_entity_poly.pdbx_seq_one_letter_code
_entity_poly.pdbx_strand_id
1 'polypeptide(L)'
;MNRVSIPNHCMFFILVLLSALFSSCDDDRLSEAIQGTWNTQYNLTSNDQSVDSVNETLVFKKGNNDDTSGTLVETKRYISKNYEYGDDTYDYVLDSYVEGKWEIIAGDLYVSYDVSTLRVAVEEKSLKVHYSPYEVLSSDLLDLVAEKNELEKLIQKSCYSDMFNYYHCKKDESYQYSDLEINGNSMSFKDSEQEEYHYYKQN
;
A
#
# COMPACT_ATOMS: atom_id res chain seq x y z
N MET A 1 -49.18 -30.48 24.06
CA MET A 1 -48.02 -29.82 23.42
C MET A 1 -47.56 -28.70 24.33
N ASN A 2 -46.49 -28.91 25.10
CA ASN A 2 -45.96 -27.89 26.01
C ASN A 2 -45.19 -26.86 25.19
N ARG A 3 -45.73 -25.65 25.05
CA ARG A 3 -44.98 -24.49 24.54
C ARG A 3 -43.96 -24.10 25.61
N VAL A 4 -42.70 -24.46 25.38
CA VAL A 4 -41.58 -23.94 26.16
C VAL A 4 -41.44 -22.46 25.80
N SER A 5 -41.84 -21.59 26.73
CA SER A 5 -41.61 -20.15 26.66
C SER A 5 -40.13 -19.91 26.93
N ILE A 6 -39.36 -19.56 25.89
CA ILE A 6 -37.96 -19.15 26.05
C ILE A 6 -37.98 -17.70 26.57
N PRO A 7 -37.40 -17.41 27.76
CA PRO A 7 -37.35 -16.04 28.29
C PRO A 7 -36.62 -15.11 27.32
N ASN A 8 -37.09 -13.86 27.17
CA ASN A 8 -36.48 -12.87 26.27
C ASN A 8 -34.96 -12.67 26.49
N HIS A 9 -34.47 -12.85 27.72
CA HIS A 9 -33.03 -12.78 28.02
C HIS A 9 -32.23 -13.94 27.41
N CYS A 10 -32.80 -15.15 27.35
CA CYS A 10 -32.17 -16.29 26.67
C CYS A 10 -32.15 -16.09 25.15
N MET A 11 -33.20 -15.48 24.57
CA MET A 11 -33.24 -15.17 23.14
C MET A 11 -32.19 -14.12 22.75
N PHE A 12 -31.95 -13.12 23.61
CA PHE A 12 -30.92 -12.11 23.41
C PHE A 12 -29.51 -12.69 23.49
N PHE A 13 -29.24 -13.55 24.49
CA PHE A 13 -27.97 -14.28 24.60
C PHE A 13 -27.70 -15.19 23.40
N ILE A 14 -28.72 -15.89 22.91
CA ILE A 14 -28.62 -16.73 21.72
C ILE A 14 -28.31 -15.89 20.48
N LEU A 15 -28.95 -14.73 20.31
CA LEU A 15 -28.67 -13.79 19.22
C LEU A 15 -27.24 -13.24 19.24
N VAL A 16 -26.74 -12.86 20.41
CA VAL A 16 -25.35 -12.38 20.59
C VAL A 16 -24.33 -13.49 20.34
N LEU A 17 -24.61 -14.72 20.77
CA LEU A 17 -23.77 -15.88 20.48
C LEU A 17 -23.79 -16.24 18.99
N LEU A 18 -24.96 -16.18 18.33
CA LEU A 18 -25.07 -16.40 16.89
C LEU A 18 -24.29 -15.34 16.11
N SER A 19 -24.39 -14.05 16.46
CA SER A 19 -23.62 -13.00 15.78
C SER A 19 -22.11 -13.18 15.92
N ALA A 20 -21.64 -13.60 17.10
CA ALA A 20 -20.21 -13.87 17.31
C ALA A 20 -19.69 -15.06 16.49
N LEU A 21 -20.53 -16.09 16.25
CA LEU A 21 -20.19 -17.24 15.42
C LEU A 21 -20.16 -16.91 13.93
N PHE A 22 -20.99 -15.97 13.45
CA PHE A 22 -20.96 -15.53 12.06
C PHE A 22 -19.72 -14.69 11.75
N SER A 23 -19.30 -13.81 12.65
CA SER A 23 -18.09 -12.99 12.44
C SER A 23 -16.82 -13.85 12.34
N SER A 24 -16.63 -14.83 13.23
CA SER A 24 -15.45 -15.72 13.19
C SER A 24 -15.37 -16.56 11.92
N CYS A 25 -16.50 -17.06 11.42
CA CYS A 25 -16.55 -17.85 10.19
C CYS A 25 -16.25 -16.99 8.95
N ASP A 26 -16.61 -15.71 9.00
CA ASP A 26 -16.37 -14.77 7.90
C ASP A 26 -14.91 -14.29 7.88
N ASP A 27 -14.31 -14.05 9.05
CA ASP A 27 -12.88 -13.70 9.17
C ASP A 27 -11.98 -14.83 8.62
N ASP A 28 -12.30 -16.09 8.96
CA ASP A 28 -11.59 -17.26 8.41
C ASP A 28 -11.69 -17.29 6.89
N ARG A 29 -12.90 -17.11 6.33
CA ARG A 29 -13.13 -17.06 4.89
C ARG A 29 -12.34 -15.93 4.22
N LEU A 30 -12.35 -14.73 4.80
CA LEU A 30 -11.61 -13.58 4.29
C LEU A 30 -10.10 -13.81 4.38
N SER A 31 -9.61 -14.43 5.46
CA SER A 31 -8.19 -14.77 5.65
C SER A 31 -7.66 -15.74 4.60
N GLU A 32 -8.52 -16.65 4.11
CA GLU A 32 -8.18 -17.54 3.00
C GLU A 32 -8.25 -16.79 1.66
N ALA A 33 -9.26 -15.94 1.48
CA ALA A 33 -9.50 -15.24 0.21
C ALA A 33 -8.43 -14.16 -0.08
N ILE A 34 -7.92 -13.49 0.96
CA ILE A 34 -6.93 -12.41 0.85
C ILE A 34 -5.57 -12.90 0.36
N GLN A 35 -5.26 -14.19 0.50
CA GLN A 35 -3.98 -14.74 0.09
C GLN A 35 -3.70 -14.51 -1.40
N GLY A 36 -2.49 -14.08 -1.72
CA GLY A 36 -2.02 -13.87 -3.09
C GLY A 36 -1.47 -12.46 -3.34
N THR A 37 -1.32 -12.15 -4.62
CA THR A 37 -0.78 -10.87 -5.11
C THR A 37 -1.91 -10.03 -5.69
N TRP A 38 -1.99 -8.79 -5.23
CA TRP A 38 -3.06 -7.84 -5.54
C TRP A 38 -2.46 -6.55 -6.06
N ASN A 39 -2.97 -6.06 -7.18
CA ASN A 39 -2.44 -4.87 -7.86
C ASN A 39 -3.49 -3.77 -7.95
N THR A 40 -3.05 -2.53 -7.85
CA THR A 40 -3.84 -1.35 -8.19
C THR A 40 -2.99 -0.32 -8.90
N GLN A 41 -3.66 0.63 -9.54
CA GLN A 41 -3.03 1.79 -10.15
C GLN A 41 -3.87 3.02 -9.87
N TYR A 42 -3.23 4.08 -9.40
CA TYR A 42 -3.84 5.39 -9.18
C TYR A 42 -2.88 6.51 -9.57
N ASN A 43 -3.42 7.71 -9.65
CA ASN A 43 -2.66 8.91 -9.96
C ASN A 43 -2.69 9.85 -8.76
N LEU A 44 -1.55 10.41 -8.41
CA LEU A 44 -1.42 11.48 -7.43
C LEU A 44 -1.38 12.80 -8.18
N THR A 45 -2.33 13.69 -7.90
CA THR A 45 -2.36 15.03 -8.50
C THR A 45 -1.93 16.05 -7.46
N SER A 46 -0.84 16.75 -7.72
CA SER A 46 -0.34 17.82 -6.88
C SER A 46 -1.09 19.14 -7.13
N ASN A 47 -0.89 20.13 -6.24
CA ASN A 47 -1.55 21.43 -6.33
C ASN A 47 -1.22 22.23 -7.61
N ASP A 48 -0.07 21.95 -8.21
CA ASP A 48 0.37 22.51 -9.50
C ASP A 48 -0.20 21.75 -10.71
N GLN A 49 -1.08 20.77 -10.48
CA GLN A 49 -1.65 19.85 -11.47
C GLN A 49 -0.65 18.86 -12.09
N SER A 50 0.58 18.75 -11.56
CA SER A 50 1.45 17.64 -11.90
C SER A 50 0.81 16.32 -11.47
N VAL A 51 1.02 15.29 -12.28
CA VAL A 51 0.40 13.99 -12.09
C VAL A 51 1.47 12.92 -12.06
N ASP A 52 1.63 12.29 -10.90
CA ASP A 52 2.45 11.09 -10.74
C ASP A 52 1.54 9.87 -10.84
N SER A 53 2.02 8.81 -11.50
CA SER A 53 1.31 7.53 -11.53
C SER A 53 1.94 6.55 -10.57
N VAL A 54 1.12 5.84 -9.80
CA VAL A 54 1.56 4.85 -8.83
C VAL A 54 0.96 3.50 -9.19
N ASN A 55 1.82 2.51 -9.38
CA ASN A 55 1.42 1.11 -9.41
C ASN A 55 1.74 0.49 -8.06
N GLU A 56 0.75 -0.02 -7.36
CA GLU A 56 0.90 -0.61 -6.04
C GLU A 56 0.58 -2.10 -6.09
N THR A 57 1.42 -2.91 -5.44
CA THR A 57 1.26 -4.35 -5.31
C THR A 57 1.31 -4.73 -3.85
N LEU A 58 0.30 -5.46 -3.39
CA LEU A 58 0.22 -6.07 -2.08
C LEU A 58 0.30 -7.58 -2.20
N VAL A 59 1.18 -8.21 -1.42
CA VAL A 59 1.31 -9.67 -1.36
C VAL A 59 0.99 -10.14 0.05
N PHE A 60 -0.13 -10.85 0.19
CA PHE A 60 -0.58 -11.42 1.46
C PHE A 60 -0.25 -12.91 1.50
N LYS A 61 0.39 -13.35 2.59
CA LYS A 61 0.62 -14.77 2.88
C LYS A 61 0.10 -15.08 4.28
N LYS A 62 -0.80 -16.05 4.39
CA LYS A 62 -1.35 -16.51 5.66
C LYS A 62 -0.28 -17.25 6.47
N GLY A 63 -0.36 -17.14 7.80
CA GLY A 63 0.45 -17.94 8.71
C GLY A 63 0.07 -19.42 8.71
N ASN A 64 0.88 -20.26 9.37
CA ASN A 64 0.68 -21.72 9.37
C ASN A 64 -0.33 -22.24 10.42
N ASN A 65 -0.87 -21.39 11.30
CA ASN A 65 -1.53 -21.82 12.55
C ASN A 65 -3.05 -21.60 12.57
N ASP A 66 -3.75 -21.69 11.44
CA ASP A 66 -5.21 -21.44 11.35
C ASP A 66 -5.65 -20.02 11.80
N ASP A 67 -4.71 -19.09 11.99
CA ASP A 67 -5.00 -17.72 12.42
C ASP A 67 -5.49 -16.85 11.26
N THR A 68 -6.36 -15.87 11.53
CA THR A 68 -6.82 -14.84 10.59
C THR A 68 -5.75 -13.77 10.32
N SER A 69 -4.46 -14.16 10.33
CA SER A 69 -3.31 -13.27 10.26
C SER A 69 -2.18 -13.83 9.39
N GLY A 70 -1.23 -12.96 9.07
CA GLY A 70 -0.09 -13.34 8.25
C GLY A 70 0.93 -12.25 8.00
N THR A 71 1.67 -12.42 6.91
CA THR A 71 2.68 -11.46 6.44
C THR A 71 2.19 -10.72 5.21
N LEU A 72 2.59 -9.45 5.12
CA LEU A 72 2.33 -8.55 4.02
C LEU A 72 3.67 -8.11 3.41
N VAL A 73 3.71 -8.01 2.09
CA VAL A 73 4.74 -7.23 1.38
C VAL A 73 4.02 -6.21 0.52
N GLU A 74 4.43 -4.95 0.63
CA GLU A 74 3.97 -3.87 -0.24
C GLU A 74 5.12 -3.38 -1.12
N THR A 75 4.85 -3.26 -2.41
CA THR A 75 5.75 -2.59 -3.35
C THR A 75 5.00 -1.54 -4.13
N LYS A 76 5.62 -0.37 -4.31
CA LYS A 76 5.07 0.72 -5.13
C LYS A 76 6.07 1.12 -6.19
N ARG A 77 5.59 1.31 -7.42
CA ARG A 77 6.34 1.92 -8.51
C ARG A 77 5.73 3.27 -8.83
N TYR A 78 6.49 4.32 -8.52
CA TYR A 78 6.16 5.70 -8.80
C TYR A 78 6.75 6.10 -10.14
N ILE A 79 5.93 6.71 -10.99
CA ILE A 79 6.33 7.26 -12.27
C ILE A 79 6.03 8.75 -12.20
N SER A 80 7.07 9.54 -11.95
CA SER A 80 6.96 11.00 -11.90
C SER A 80 7.43 11.62 -13.21
N LYS A 81 6.67 12.62 -13.65
CA LYS A 81 6.95 13.38 -14.87
C LYS A 81 7.02 14.85 -14.54
N ASN A 82 7.99 15.51 -15.14
CA ASN A 82 8.21 16.94 -14.97
C ASN A 82 8.49 17.38 -13.53
N TYR A 83 9.23 16.59 -12.76
CA TYR A 83 9.74 17.00 -11.46
C TYR A 83 10.70 18.19 -11.62
N GLU A 84 10.39 19.33 -11.00
CA GLU A 84 11.21 20.54 -11.08
C GLU A 84 12.29 20.55 -9.99
N TYR A 85 13.55 20.75 -10.37
CA TYR A 85 14.66 20.96 -9.45
C TYR A 85 15.61 22.03 -9.99
N GLY A 86 15.67 23.18 -9.30
CA GLY A 86 16.34 24.35 -9.84
C GLY A 86 15.58 24.91 -11.06
N ASP A 87 16.31 25.16 -12.15
CA ASP A 87 15.74 25.63 -13.42
C ASP A 87 15.44 24.47 -14.40
N ASP A 88 15.68 23.23 -13.98
CA ASP A 88 15.55 22.04 -14.80
C ASP A 88 14.32 21.20 -14.42
N THR A 89 13.91 20.38 -15.38
CA THR A 89 12.77 19.47 -15.24
C THR A 89 13.20 18.03 -15.52
N TYR A 90 12.72 17.09 -14.71
CA TYR A 90 13.17 15.70 -14.71
C TYR A 90 12.00 14.72 -14.72
N ASP A 91 12.14 13.62 -15.46
CA ASP A 91 11.31 12.44 -15.27
C ASP A 91 12.10 11.41 -14.48
N TYR A 92 11.46 10.70 -13.54
CA TYR A 92 12.10 9.59 -12.84
C TYR A 92 11.12 8.47 -12.52
N VAL A 93 11.66 7.28 -12.32
CA VAL A 93 10.91 6.13 -11.84
C VAL A 93 11.55 5.65 -10.54
N LEU A 94 10.71 5.38 -9.54
CA LEU A 94 11.13 4.99 -8.21
C LEU A 94 10.34 3.78 -7.75
N ASP A 95 11.05 2.77 -7.26
CA ASP A 95 10.48 1.57 -6.68
C ASP A 95 10.67 1.61 -5.15
N SER A 96 9.62 1.26 -4.41
CA SER A 96 9.65 1.06 -2.96
C SER A 96 9.27 -0.36 -2.59
N TYR A 97 9.75 -0.79 -1.43
CA TYR A 97 9.47 -2.10 -0.85
C TYR A 97 9.41 -1.98 0.67
N VAL A 98 8.40 -2.57 1.30
CA VAL A 98 8.29 -2.71 2.75
C VAL A 98 7.56 -4.00 3.12
N GLU A 99 8.01 -4.65 4.19
CA GLU A 99 7.35 -5.82 4.77
C GLU A 99 6.47 -5.40 5.96
N GLY A 100 5.48 -6.22 6.25
CA GLY A 100 4.56 -6.01 7.36
C GLY A 100 3.85 -7.29 7.77
N LYS A 101 2.87 -7.10 8.64
CA LYS A 101 1.93 -8.13 9.10
C LYS A 101 0.51 -7.63 8.90
N TRP A 102 -0.40 -8.58 8.78
CA TRP A 102 -1.82 -8.29 8.71
C TRP A 102 -2.61 -9.24 9.61
N GLU A 103 -3.80 -8.80 10.00
CA GLU A 103 -4.79 -9.57 10.74
C GLU A 103 -6.20 -9.14 10.30
N ILE A 104 -7.14 -10.07 10.27
CA ILE A 104 -8.55 -9.79 10.01
C ILE A 104 -9.34 -10.03 11.29
N ILE A 105 -10.09 -9.00 11.71
CA ILE A 105 -10.91 -9.04 12.91
C ILE A 105 -12.26 -8.41 12.58
N ALA A 106 -13.33 -9.19 12.71
CA ALA A 106 -14.70 -8.76 12.47
C ALA A 106 -14.95 -8.11 11.09
N GLY A 107 -14.33 -8.65 10.04
CA GLY A 107 -14.43 -8.16 8.67
C GLY A 107 -13.53 -6.98 8.32
N ASP A 108 -12.70 -6.51 9.25
CA ASP A 108 -11.76 -5.40 9.02
C ASP A 108 -10.33 -5.92 8.87
N LEU A 109 -9.53 -5.23 8.03
CA LEU A 109 -8.12 -5.53 7.80
C LEU A 109 -7.23 -4.63 8.64
N TYR A 110 -6.44 -5.22 9.54
CA TYR A 110 -5.44 -4.52 10.34
C TYR A 110 -4.06 -4.77 9.76
N VAL A 111 -3.27 -3.72 9.54
CA VAL A 111 -1.92 -3.81 8.95
C VAL A 111 -0.89 -3.10 9.83
N SER A 112 0.26 -3.74 10.05
CA SER A 112 1.41 -3.13 10.72
C SER A 112 2.66 -3.30 9.86
N TYR A 113 3.43 -2.23 9.66
CA TYR A 113 4.63 -2.25 8.83
C TYR A 113 5.91 -2.35 9.65
N ASP A 114 6.86 -3.18 9.20
CA ASP A 114 8.22 -3.19 9.70
C ASP A 114 9.07 -2.19 8.90
N VAL A 115 9.10 -0.95 9.39
CA VAL A 115 9.85 0.16 8.77
C VAL A 115 11.35 -0.16 8.59
N SER A 116 11.91 -1.08 9.37
CA SER A 116 13.33 -1.47 9.20
C SER A 116 13.60 -2.20 7.88
N THR A 117 12.55 -2.71 7.23
CA THR A 117 12.63 -3.39 5.94
C THR A 117 12.45 -2.44 4.75
N LEU A 118 12.09 -1.17 5.01
CA LEU A 118 11.85 -0.17 3.97
C LEU A 118 13.08 -0.01 3.07
N ARG A 119 12.87 -0.19 1.77
CA ARG A 119 13.85 0.05 0.72
C ARG A 119 13.23 0.93 -0.34
N VAL A 120 14.02 1.87 -0.83
CA VAL A 120 13.66 2.76 -1.93
C VAL A 120 14.81 2.75 -2.92
N ALA A 121 14.50 2.60 -4.21
CA ALA A 121 15.48 2.62 -5.29
C ALA A 121 14.95 3.44 -6.45
N VAL A 122 15.78 4.33 -6.98
CA VAL A 122 15.51 4.96 -8.28
C VAL A 122 15.91 3.97 -9.37
N GLU A 123 15.04 3.76 -10.35
CA GLU A 123 15.35 2.86 -11.46
C GLU A 123 16.55 3.40 -12.24
N GLU A 124 17.54 2.54 -12.46
CA GLU A 124 18.78 2.91 -13.14
C GLU A 124 18.47 3.53 -14.51
N LYS A 125 19.00 4.71 -14.78
CA LYS A 125 18.79 5.47 -16.04
C LYS A 125 17.35 5.93 -16.29
N SER A 126 16.43 5.79 -15.33
CA SER A 126 15.09 6.37 -15.46
C SER A 126 15.11 7.89 -15.44
N LEU A 127 16.09 8.50 -14.78
CA LEU A 127 16.24 9.94 -14.72
C LEU A 127 16.52 10.52 -16.11
N LYS A 128 15.55 11.27 -16.64
CA LYS A 128 15.66 11.99 -17.91
C LYS A 128 15.55 13.47 -17.64
N VAL A 129 16.60 14.20 -18.00
CA VAL A 129 16.63 15.66 -17.88
C VAL A 129 16.07 16.28 -19.16
N HIS A 130 15.14 17.22 -19.01
CA HIS A 130 14.60 17.98 -20.13
C HIS A 130 15.40 19.28 -20.26
N TYR A 131 16.49 19.25 -21.03
CA TYR A 131 17.30 20.44 -21.29
C TYR A 131 16.67 21.35 -22.35
N SER A 132 16.91 22.65 -22.21
CA SER A 132 16.79 23.59 -23.32
C SER A 132 17.86 23.26 -24.40
N PRO A 133 17.52 23.17 -25.70
CA PRO A 133 18.36 22.58 -26.75
C PRO A 133 19.66 23.34 -27.11
N TYR A 134 20.07 24.37 -26.36
CA TYR A 134 21.14 25.29 -26.76
C TYR A 134 22.49 25.16 -26.02
N GLU A 135 22.65 24.30 -25.00
CA GLU A 135 23.74 24.52 -24.03
C GLU A 135 24.82 23.43 -23.85
N VAL A 136 24.76 22.24 -24.45
CA VAL A 136 25.71 21.17 -24.06
C VAL A 136 26.92 21.06 -24.99
N LEU A 137 28.11 21.50 -24.54
CA LEU A 137 29.41 21.19 -25.15
C LEU A 137 30.00 19.88 -24.57
N SER A 138 30.95 19.25 -25.26
CA SER A 138 31.43 17.89 -24.93
C SER A 138 32.18 17.75 -23.60
N SER A 139 32.74 18.84 -23.05
CA SER A 139 33.34 18.86 -21.70
C SER A 139 32.28 18.75 -20.60
N ASP A 140 31.09 19.26 -20.88
CA ASP A 140 30.01 19.40 -19.91
C ASP A 140 29.32 18.04 -19.69
N LEU A 141 29.52 17.07 -20.61
CA LEU A 141 28.91 15.74 -20.52
C LEU A 141 29.36 14.94 -19.30
N LEU A 142 30.61 15.07 -18.84
CA LEU A 142 31.08 14.35 -17.65
C LEU A 142 30.54 14.98 -16.36
N ASP A 143 30.48 16.31 -16.30
CA ASP A 143 29.92 17.05 -15.18
C ASP A 143 28.41 16.81 -15.08
N LEU A 144 27.69 16.83 -16.22
CA LEU A 144 26.27 16.48 -16.30
C LEU A 144 25.98 15.04 -15.82
N VAL A 145 26.87 14.08 -16.10
CA VAL A 145 26.72 12.70 -15.60
C VAL A 145 26.98 12.63 -14.09
N ALA A 146 27.93 13.39 -13.56
CA ALA A 146 28.18 13.46 -12.13
C ALA A 146 27.01 14.12 -11.38
N GLU A 147 26.48 15.22 -11.91
CA GLU A 147 25.29 15.92 -11.39
C GLU A 147 24.06 15.02 -11.41
N LYS A 148 23.86 14.26 -12.50
CA LYS A 148 22.79 13.27 -12.60
C LYS A 148 22.85 12.23 -11.48
N ASN A 149 24.02 11.66 -11.20
CA ASN A 149 24.18 10.65 -10.15
C ASN A 149 23.93 11.21 -8.75
N GLU A 150 24.33 12.47 -8.49
CA GLU A 150 24.03 13.13 -7.21
C GLU A 150 22.55 13.48 -7.08
N LEU A 151 21.89 13.90 -8.17
CA LEU A 151 20.45 14.13 -8.17
C LEU A 151 19.65 12.85 -7.93
N GLU A 152 20.03 11.73 -8.54
CA GLU A 152 19.40 10.42 -8.27
C GLU A 152 19.46 10.07 -6.78
N LYS A 153 20.61 10.29 -6.12
CA LYS A 153 20.76 10.06 -4.66
C LYS A 153 19.91 11.02 -3.83
N LEU A 154 19.81 12.29 -4.23
CA LEU A 154 19.01 13.30 -3.54
C LEU A 154 17.51 12.94 -3.60
N ILE A 155 17.02 12.59 -4.80
CA ILE A 155 15.64 12.12 -5.01
C ILE A 155 15.40 10.87 -4.16
N GLN A 156 16.28 9.87 -4.26
CA GLN A 156 16.15 8.63 -3.48
C GLN A 156 16.10 8.92 -1.97
N LYS A 157 16.95 9.80 -1.46
CA LYS A 157 17.00 10.17 -0.04
C LYS A 157 15.74 10.92 0.40
N SER A 158 15.25 11.85 -0.41
CA SER A 158 14.02 12.59 -0.13
C SER A 158 12.82 11.63 -0.06
N CYS A 159 12.62 10.84 -1.11
CA CYS A 159 11.54 9.87 -1.17
C CYS A 159 11.64 8.83 -0.05
N TYR A 160 12.84 8.35 0.29
CA TYR A 160 13.03 7.48 1.45
C TYR A 160 12.56 8.16 2.74
N SER A 161 12.90 9.43 2.96
CA SER A 161 12.49 10.17 4.15
C SER A 161 10.97 10.31 4.24
N ASP A 162 10.31 10.64 3.12
CA ASP A 162 8.85 10.81 3.08
C ASP A 162 8.13 9.49 3.35
N MET A 163 8.58 8.40 2.71
CA MET A 163 8.03 7.06 2.92
C MET A 163 8.33 6.54 4.33
N PHE A 164 9.53 6.81 4.87
CA PHE A 164 9.87 6.46 6.24
C PHE A 164 8.90 7.12 7.21
N ASN A 165 8.63 8.42 7.06
CA ASN A 165 7.69 9.12 7.92
C ASN A 165 6.27 8.54 7.80
N TYR A 166 5.81 8.24 6.57
CA TYR A 166 4.51 7.62 6.31
C TYR A 166 4.35 6.28 7.05
N TYR A 167 5.29 5.34 6.87
CA TYR A 167 5.20 4.03 7.51
C TYR A 167 5.52 4.08 9.00
N HIS A 168 6.37 5.00 9.46
CA HIS A 168 6.69 5.15 10.87
C HIS A 168 5.48 5.59 11.70
N CYS A 169 4.66 6.49 11.18
CA CYS A 169 3.39 6.84 11.82
C CYS A 169 2.40 5.67 11.92
N LYS A 170 2.56 4.63 11.09
CA LYS A 170 1.73 3.41 11.05
C LYS A 170 2.40 2.20 11.72
N LYS A 171 3.50 2.41 12.44
CA LYS A 171 4.29 1.34 13.05
C LYS A 171 3.70 0.85 14.37
N ASP A 172 3.25 1.78 15.21
CA ASP A 172 2.94 1.50 16.62
C ASP A 172 1.45 1.18 16.87
N GLU A 173 0.59 1.44 15.89
CA GLU A 173 -0.84 1.11 15.90
C GLU A 173 -1.13 0.33 14.61
N SER A 174 -1.64 -0.92 14.73
CA SER A 174 -2.11 -1.65 13.55
C SER A 174 -3.14 -0.79 12.82
N TYR A 175 -2.80 -0.32 11.63
CA TYR A 175 -3.65 0.56 10.85
C TYR A 175 -4.87 -0.23 10.38
N GLN A 176 -6.05 0.22 10.78
CA GLN A 176 -7.32 -0.42 10.45
C GLN A 176 -7.82 0.08 9.10
N TYR A 177 -8.19 -0.86 8.24
CA TYR A 177 -9.01 -0.67 7.06
C TYR A 177 -10.34 -1.38 7.28
N SER A 178 -11.44 -0.63 7.12
CA SER A 178 -12.79 -1.15 7.34
C SER A 178 -13.40 -1.73 6.06
N ASP A 179 -14.46 -2.53 6.23
CA ASP A 179 -15.27 -3.07 5.12
C ASP A 179 -14.42 -3.89 4.12
N LEU A 180 -13.65 -4.86 4.60
CA LEU A 180 -12.88 -5.73 3.70
C LEU A 180 -13.83 -6.62 2.89
N GLU A 181 -13.86 -6.40 1.58
CA GLU A 181 -14.62 -7.22 0.64
C GLU A 181 -13.68 -7.94 -0.32
N ILE A 182 -13.84 -9.25 -0.47
CA ILE A 182 -13.07 -10.06 -1.43
C ILE A 182 -14.02 -10.93 -2.25
N ASN A 183 -14.08 -10.65 -3.55
CA ASN A 183 -15.00 -11.27 -4.51
C ASN A 183 -14.21 -11.86 -5.69
N GLY A 184 -13.70 -13.08 -5.51
CA GLY A 184 -12.91 -13.77 -6.54
C GLY A 184 -11.58 -13.05 -6.79
N ASN A 185 -11.53 -12.25 -7.88
CA ASN A 185 -10.33 -11.55 -8.31
C ASN A 185 -10.32 -10.04 -7.97
N SER A 186 -11.29 -9.55 -7.21
CA SER A 186 -11.31 -8.17 -6.71
C SER A 186 -11.29 -8.13 -5.19
N MET A 187 -10.56 -7.18 -4.64
CA MET A 187 -10.52 -6.84 -3.22
C MET A 187 -10.77 -5.34 -3.06
N SER A 188 -11.56 -4.95 -2.06
CA SER A 188 -11.66 -3.56 -1.63
C SER A 188 -11.72 -3.43 -0.12
N PHE A 189 -11.35 -2.26 0.36
CA PHE A 189 -11.41 -1.85 1.76
C PHE A 189 -11.35 -0.33 1.84
N LYS A 190 -11.74 0.24 2.98
CA LYS A 190 -11.73 1.68 3.22
C LYS A 190 -10.73 2.08 4.29
N ASP A 191 -10.11 3.24 4.14
CA ASP A 191 -9.28 3.81 5.21
C ASP A 191 -10.11 4.61 6.24
N SER A 192 -9.41 5.25 7.18
CA SER A 192 -10.03 6.09 8.21
C SER A 192 -10.78 7.31 7.66
N GLU A 193 -10.44 7.77 6.46
CA GLU A 193 -11.12 8.88 5.77
C GLU A 193 -12.29 8.39 4.90
N GLN A 194 -12.59 7.09 4.93
CA GLN A 194 -13.61 6.43 4.13
C GLN A 194 -13.29 6.43 2.62
N GLU A 195 -12.03 6.64 2.25
CA GLU A 195 -11.58 6.45 0.88
C GLU A 195 -11.51 4.95 0.58
N GLU A 196 -12.13 4.54 -0.53
CA GLU A 196 -12.23 3.14 -0.93
C GLU A 196 -11.10 2.79 -1.90
N TYR A 197 -10.34 1.75 -1.54
CA TYR A 197 -9.24 1.25 -2.34
C TYR A 197 -9.69 -0.03 -3.03
N HIS A 198 -9.40 -0.13 -4.34
CA HIS A 198 -9.71 -1.32 -5.14
C HIS A 198 -8.44 -1.97 -5.65
N TYR A 199 -8.37 -3.29 -5.50
CA TYR A 199 -7.27 -4.11 -5.95
C TYR A 199 -7.77 -5.30 -6.77
N TYR A 200 -6.93 -5.75 -7.70
CA TYR A 200 -7.20 -6.87 -8.58
C TYR A 200 -6.14 -7.95 -8.46
N LYS A 201 -6.58 -9.20 -8.33
CA LYS A 201 -5.69 -10.35 -8.16
C LYS A 201 -4.88 -10.59 -9.43
N GLN A 202 -3.57 -10.78 -9.28
CA GLN A 202 -2.71 -11.19 -10.37
C GLN A 202 -2.89 -12.68 -10.62
N ASN A 203 -3.35 -13.04 -11.83
CA ASN A 203 -3.49 -14.42 -12.28
C ASN A 203 -2.14 -15.07 -12.56
#